data_AF-I7CB36-F1
#
_entry.id   AF-I7CB36-F1
#
_cell.length_a   1.000
_cell.length_b   1.000
_cell.length_c   1.000
_cell.angle_alpha   90.00
_cell.angle_beta   90.00
_cell.angle_gamma   90.00
#
_symmetry.space_group_name_H-M   'P 1'
#
loop_
_entity.id
_entity.type
_entity.pdbx_description
1 polymer ?
#
loop_
_entity_poly.entity_id
_entity_poly.type
_entity_poly.pdbx_seq_one_letter_code
_entity_poly.pdbx_strand_id
1 'polypeptide(L)'
;MSDASVMKGVLEVVGPQSNLPEGTEFTYLRFKEPSGAVRMVKKVGVGHYIASYLKPGLEGEFHFVKLGRLGFILYAIKTVSGEKLYEADGFNSWIRKMRISGGVLALLFIPLSLVGLLFGGYLGIAVPIVFVYLMWKLIIGFPKVLKDSYLRAQLAGHGFTV
;
A
#
# COMPACT_ATOMS: atom_id res chain seq x y z
N MET A 1 -12.63 -6.03 2.90
CA MET A 1 -11.73 -7.01 3.55
C MET A 1 -10.32 -6.70 3.10
N SER A 2 -9.38 -6.60 4.04
CA SER A 2 -7.95 -6.34 3.79
C SER A 2 -7.31 -7.60 3.22
N ASP A 3 -6.95 -7.59 1.94
CA ASP A 3 -6.18 -8.66 1.31
C ASP A 3 -4.69 -8.48 1.71
N ALA A 4 -4.37 -8.75 2.98
CA ALA A 4 -2.98 -8.98 3.34
C ALA A 4 -2.58 -10.32 2.72
N SER A 5 -1.58 -10.30 1.84
CA SER A 5 -1.13 -11.49 1.10
C SER A 5 0.29 -11.82 1.50
N VAL A 6 0.51 -13.07 1.89
CA VAL A 6 1.84 -13.61 2.17
C VAL A 6 2.28 -14.41 0.94
N MET A 7 3.45 -14.06 0.40
CA MET A 7 4.08 -14.84 -0.66
C MET A 7 5.33 -15.49 -0.11
N LYS A 8 5.44 -16.82 -0.26
CA LYS A 8 6.64 -17.57 0.13
C LYS A 8 7.41 -17.95 -1.13
N GLY A 9 8.72 -17.78 -1.10
CA GLY A 9 9.57 -18.20 -2.20
C GLY A 9 10.84 -17.38 -2.34
N VAL A 10 11.44 -17.46 -3.52
CA VAL A 10 12.67 -16.76 -3.89
C VAL A 10 12.34 -15.53 -4.73
N LEU A 11 12.85 -14.37 -4.36
CA LEU A 11 12.81 -13.18 -5.19
C LEU A 11 13.76 -13.34 -6.38
N GLU A 12 13.25 -13.63 -7.57
CA GLU A 12 14.08 -13.85 -8.76
C GLU A 12 14.56 -12.53 -9.37
N VAL A 13 13.66 -11.55 -9.48
CA VAL A 13 13.94 -10.30 -10.21
C VAL A 13 13.35 -9.12 -9.47
N VAL A 14 14.18 -8.08 -9.35
CA VAL A 14 13.77 -6.75 -8.91
C VAL A 14 13.71 -5.85 -10.14
N GLY A 15 12.52 -5.35 -10.46
CA GLY A 15 12.31 -4.46 -11.60
C GLY A 15 12.89 -3.06 -11.39
N PRO A 16 12.76 -2.17 -12.38
CA PRO A 16 13.21 -0.78 -12.26
C PRO A 16 12.60 -0.10 -11.05
N GLN A 17 13.42 0.69 -10.35
CA GLN A 17 13.08 1.33 -9.09
C GLN A 17 13.00 2.85 -9.25
N SER A 18 12.08 3.47 -8.51
CA SER A 18 11.96 4.92 -8.38
C SER A 18 12.08 5.29 -6.91
N ASN A 19 13.05 6.13 -6.59
CA ASN A 19 13.27 6.58 -5.22
C ASN A 19 12.18 7.60 -4.85
N LEU A 20 11.43 7.27 -3.81
CA LEU A 20 10.46 8.15 -3.19
C LEU A 20 11.03 8.70 -1.88
N PRO A 21 10.53 9.84 -1.37
CA PRO A 21 11.01 10.39 -0.10
C PRO A 21 10.88 9.40 1.08
N GLU A 22 9.89 8.51 1.03
CA GLU A 22 9.51 7.56 2.10
C GLU A 22 10.01 6.13 1.87
N GLY A 23 10.58 5.85 0.70
CA GLY A 23 10.97 4.49 0.32
C GLY A 23 11.34 4.37 -1.15
N THR A 24 11.15 3.18 -1.70
CA THR A 24 11.40 2.87 -3.09
C THR A 24 10.17 2.21 -3.69
N GLU A 25 9.74 2.68 -4.86
CA GLU A 25 8.70 2.00 -5.64
C GLU A 25 9.36 1.17 -6.75
N PHE A 26 9.10 -0.12 -6.74
CA PHE A 26 9.50 -1.04 -7.80
C PHE A 26 8.35 -1.21 -8.79
N THR A 27 8.69 -1.12 -10.07
CA THR A 27 7.73 -1.36 -11.16
C THR A 27 7.13 -2.76 -11.07
N TYR A 28 7.97 -3.75 -10.74
CA TYR A 28 7.54 -5.10 -10.42
C TYR A 28 8.58 -5.84 -9.57
N LEU A 29 8.11 -6.81 -8.79
CA LEU A 29 8.92 -7.84 -8.13
C LEU A 29 8.46 -9.21 -8.64
N ARG A 30 9.40 -10.09 -8.99
CA ARG A 30 9.11 -11.43 -9.49
C ARG A 30 9.57 -12.46 -8.48
N PHE A 31 8.66 -13.32 -8.06
CA PHE A 31 8.88 -14.37 -7.08
C PHE A 31 8.73 -15.75 -7.74
N LYS A 32 9.60 -16.67 -7.37
CA LYS A 32 9.45 -18.10 -7.65
C LYS A 32 8.96 -18.79 -6.38
N GLU A 33 7.76 -19.32 -6.44
CA GLU A 33 7.19 -20.10 -5.34
C GLU A 33 7.89 -21.46 -5.22
N PRO A 34 7.87 -22.11 -4.04
CA PRO A 34 8.41 -23.45 -3.84
C PRO A 34 7.76 -24.50 -4.76
N SER A 35 6.53 -24.25 -5.22
CA SER A 35 5.79 -25.06 -6.19
C SER A 35 6.37 -25.00 -7.62
N GLY A 36 7.35 -24.12 -7.86
CA GLY A 36 7.89 -23.83 -9.19
C GLY A 36 7.12 -22.76 -9.97
N ALA A 37 5.97 -22.29 -9.46
CA ALA A 37 5.20 -21.23 -10.08
C ALA A 37 5.89 -19.87 -9.96
N VAL A 38 5.91 -19.09 -11.03
CA VAL A 38 6.45 -17.73 -11.04
C VAL A 38 5.31 -16.74 -10.91
N ARG A 39 5.37 -15.86 -9.90
CA ARG A 39 4.39 -14.78 -9.71
C ARG A 39 5.07 -13.42 -9.80
N MET A 40 4.43 -12.51 -10.53
CA MET A 40 4.88 -11.13 -10.67
C MET A 40 3.91 -10.20 -9.93
N VAL A 41 4.44 -9.43 -8.99
CA VAL A 41 3.71 -8.38 -8.28
C VAL A 41 4.13 -7.04 -8.88
N LYS A 42 3.17 -6.26 -9.38
CA LYS A 42 3.42 -4.97 -10.04
C LYS A 42 3.14 -3.81 -9.09
N LYS A 43 3.83 -2.68 -9.27
CA LYS A 43 3.71 -1.46 -8.46
C LYS A 43 3.86 -1.76 -6.97
N VAL A 44 5.07 -2.11 -6.57
CA VAL A 44 5.39 -2.47 -5.19
C VAL A 44 6.10 -1.31 -4.52
N GLY A 45 5.43 -0.65 -3.58
CA GLY A 45 6.08 0.27 -2.67
C GLY A 45 6.75 -0.47 -1.53
N VAL A 46 7.96 -0.04 -1.19
CA VAL A 46 8.79 -0.64 -0.14
C VAL A 46 9.40 0.49 0.65
N GLY A 47 9.44 0.38 1.98
CA GLY A 47 10.18 1.36 2.78
C GLY A 47 11.70 1.27 2.56
N HIS A 48 12.44 2.27 3.01
CA HIS A 48 13.89 2.38 2.78
C HIS A 48 14.67 1.23 3.41
N TYR A 49 14.27 0.84 4.63
CA TYR A 49 14.91 -0.28 5.33
C TYR A 49 14.74 -1.56 4.52
N ILE A 50 13.51 -1.96 4.20
CA ILE A 50 13.26 -3.19 3.45
C ILE A 50 13.86 -3.14 2.04
N ALA A 51 13.81 -1.98 1.37
CA ALA A 51 14.38 -1.81 0.03
C ALA A 51 15.88 -2.10 -0.02
N SER A 52 16.62 -1.77 1.04
CA SER A 52 18.07 -2.04 1.12
C SER A 52 18.42 -3.54 1.19
N TYR A 53 17.50 -4.38 1.67
CA TYR A 53 17.67 -5.83 1.75
C TYR A 53 17.12 -6.57 0.54
N LEU A 54 16.29 -5.92 -0.30
CA LEU A 54 15.76 -6.54 -1.51
C LEU A 54 16.85 -6.76 -2.55
N LYS A 55 17.34 -7.99 -2.63
CA LYS A 55 18.28 -8.44 -3.65
C LYS A 55 17.73 -9.68 -4.36
N PRO A 56 17.94 -9.82 -5.68
CA PRO A 56 17.67 -11.06 -6.39
C PRO A 56 18.35 -12.25 -5.66
N GLY A 57 17.61 -13.35 -5.49
CA GLY A 57 18.02 -14.52 -4.72
C GLY A 57 17.57 -14.53 -3.26
N LEU A 58 16.97 -13.44 -2.74
CA LEU A 58 16.45 -13.41 -1.38
C LEU A 58 15.28 -14.40 -1.23
N GLU A 59 15.40 -15.33 -0.30
CA GLU A 59 14.37 -16.33 -0.02
C GLU A 59 13.71 -16.06 1.33
N GLY A 60 12.38 -16.19 1.38
CA GLY A 60 11.62 -15.93 2.59
C GLY A 60 10.12 -15.82 2.39
N GLU A 61 9.46 -15.33 3.45
CA GLU A 61 8.06 -14.95 3.46
C GLU A 61 7.96 -13.42 3.32
N PHE A 62 7.33 -12.99 2.23
CA PHE A 62 7.14 -11.59 1.88
C PHE A 62 5.69 -11.21 2.17
N HIS A 63 5.52 -10.24 3.07
CA HIS A 63 4.20 -9.80 3.52
C HIS A 63 3.79 -8.52 2.79
N PHE A 64 2.70 -8.62 2.01
CA PHE A 64 2.18 -7.52 1.22
C PHE A 64 0.82 -7.05 1.72
N VAL A 65 0.59 -5.75 1.63
CA VAL A 65 -0.74 -5.13 1.73
C VAL A 65 -1.17 -4.66 0.35
N LYS A 66 -2.34 -5.11 -0.09
CA LYS A 66 -2.94 -4.65 -1.34
C LYS A 66 -3.63 -3.29 -1.14
N LEU A 67 -3.20 -2.28 -1.90
CA LEU A 67 -3.80 -0.95 -1.97
C LEU A 67 -4.85 -0.84 -3.09
N GLY A 68 -5.65 -1.90 -3.30
CA GLY A 68 -6.62 -1.93 -4.40
C GLY A 68 -5.97 -1.82 -5.78
N ARG A 69 -6.35 -0.80 -6.57
CA ARG A 69 -5.76 -0.53 -7.91
C ARG A 69 -4.47 0.29 -7.86
N LEU A 70 -4.10 0.85 -6.70
CA LEU A 70 -2.91 1.70 -6.58
C LEU A 70 -1.61 0.88 -6.56
N GLY A 71 -1.65 -0.36 -6.09
CA GLY A 71 -0.50 -1.26 -6.07
C GLY A 71 -0.45 -2.12 -4.82
N PHE A 72 0.74 -2.56 -4.48
CA PHE A 72 1.05 -3.34 -3.30
C PHE A 72 2.10 -2.62 -2.45
N ILE A 73 2.04 -2.77 -1.14
CA ILE A 73 3.12 -2.37 -0.25
C ILE A 73 3.73 -3.63 0.36
N LEU A 74 5.04 -3.79 0.22
CA LEU A 74 5.80 -4.76 1.01
C LEU A 74 6.17 -4.10 2.34
N TYR A 75 5.64 -4.64 3.43
CA TYR A 75 5.79 -4.03 4.76
C TYR A 75 6.57 -4.91 5.74
N ALA A 76 6.73 -6.20 5.44
CA ALA A 76 7.61 -7.07 6.21
C ALA A 76 8.21 -8.20 5.36
N ILE A 77 9.40 -8.64 5.74
CA ILE A 77 10.06 -9.82 5.20
C ILE A 77 10.50 -10.70 6.37
N LYS A 78 10.23 -12.00 6.28
CA LYS A 78 10.83 -13.01 7.14
C LYS A 78 11.74 -13.89 6.29
N THR A 79 13.04 -13.78 6.46
CA THR A 79 14.00 -14.59 5.70
C THR A 79 13.98 -16.04 6.17
N VAL A 80 14.51 -16.95 5.35
CA VAL A 80 14.70 -18.36 5.76
C VAL A 80 15.70 -18.49 6.93
N SER A 81 16.65 -17.55 7.04
CA SER A 81 17.57 -17.44 8.18
C SER A 81 16.88 -17.02 9.49
N GLY A 82 15.59 -16.69 9.44
CA GLY A 82 14.80 -16.30 10.61
C GLY A 82 14.87 -14.81 10.94
N GLU A 83 15.56 -14.01 10.13
CA GLU A 83 15.60 -12.56 10.26
C GLU A 83 14.23 -11.98 9.91
N LYS A 84 13.76 -11.06 10.76
CA LYS A 84 12.46 -10.43 10.64
C LYS A 84 12.66 -8.95 10.39
N LEU A 85 12.44 -8.54 9.16
CA LEU A 85 12.55 -7.15 8.74
C LEU A 85 11.15 -6.55 8.71
N TYR A 86 10.90 -5.52 9.52
CA TYR A 86 9.65 -4.78 9.57
C TYR A 86 9.94 -3.29 9.49
N GLU A 87 9.16 -2.56 8.71
CA GLU A 87 9.32 -1.12 8.56
C GLU A 87 8.06 -0.36 8.98
N ALA A 88 8.08 0.12 10.23
CA ALA A 88 6.97 0.87 10.82
C ALA A 88 6.91 2.32 10.34
N ASP A 89 8.07 2.98 10.26
CA ASP A 89 8.15 4.44 10.12
C ASP A 89 7.82 4.91 8.70
N GLY A 90 8.42 4.29 7.68
CA GLY A 90 8.12 4.60 6.27
C GLY A 90 6.65 4.33 5.93
N PHE A 91 6.05 3.31 6.55
CA PHE A 91 4.65 2.98 6.35
C PHE A 91 3.70 4.01 6.96
N ASN A 92 3.93 4.40 8.22
CA ASN A 92 3.11 5.40 8.92
C ASN A 92 3.16 6.76 8.24
N SER A 93 4.33 7.18 7.77
CA SER A 93 4.49 8.44 7.06
C SER A 93 3.79 8.42 5.69
N TRP A 94 3.85 7.30 4.96
CA TRP A 94 3.14 7.16 3.68
C TRP A 94 1.61 7.22 3.85
N ILE A 95 1.07 6.56 4.88
CA ILE A 95 -0.36 6.67 5.24
C ILE A 95 -0.73 8.10 5.58
N ARG A 96 0.10 8.77 6.40
CA ARG A 96 -0.13 10.16 6.81
C ARG A 96 -0.19 11.08 5.60
N LYS A 97 0.73 10.94 4.63
CA LYS A 97 0.71 11.70 3.38
C LYS A 97 -0.55 11.44 2.56
N MET A 98 -0.93 10.18 2.35
CA MET A 98 -2.17 9.86 1.63
C MET A 98 -3.40 10.48 2.31
N ARG A 99 -3.46 10.46 3.65
CA ARG A 99 -4.55 11.08 4.41
C ARG A 99 -4.57 12.60 4.26
N ILE A 100 -3.40 13.25 4.30
CA ILE A 100 -3.27 14.70 4.08
C ILE A 100 -3.69 15.05 2.65
N SER A 101 -3.19 14.35 1.63
CA SER A 101 -3.58 14.56 0.23
C SER A 101 -5.08 14.38 0.02
N GLY A 102 -5.69 13.35 0.63
CA GLY A 102 -7.13 13.17 0.65
C GLY A 102 -7.86 14.33 1.32
N GLY A 103 -7.35 14.83 2.46
CA GLY A 103 -7.91 16.00 3.14
C GLY A 103 -7.81 17.29 2.31
N VAL A 104 -6.70 17.52 1.63
CA VAL A 104 -6.50 18.68 0.73
C VAL A 104 -7.45 18.60 -0.47
N LEU A 105 -7.59 17.42 -1.09
CA LEU A 105 -8.57 17.20 -2.15
C LEU A 105 -10.00 17.45 -1.65
N ALA A 106 -10.32 17.04 -0.43
CA ALA A 106 -11.62 17.33 0.16
C ALA A 106 -11.85 18.84 0.31
N LEU A 107 -10.88 19.57 0.85
CA LEU A 107 -10.95 21.03 1.02
C LEU A 107 -11.14 21.77 -0.30
N LEU A 108 -10.50 21.31 -1.38
CA LEU A 108 -10.60 21.98 -2.68
C LEU A 108 -11.92 21.68 -3.39
N PHE A 109 -12.41 20.44 -3.28
CA PHE A 109 -13.55 20.00 -4.08
C PHE A 109 -14.90 20.02 -3.35
N ILE A 110 -14.94 19.98 -2.01
CA ILE A 110 -16.20 20.16 -1.27
C ILE A 110 -16.85 21.52 -1.61
N PRO A 111 -16.14 22.66 -1.59
CA PRO A 111 -16.70 23.95 -2.00
C PRO A 111 -17.15 23.93 -3.46
N LEU A 112 -16.34 23.34 -4.35
CA LEU A 112 -16.67 23.24 -5.78
C LEU A 112 -17.94 22.40 -6.00
N SER A 113 -18.12 21.33 -5.23
CA SER A 113 -19.31 20.49 -5.30
C SER A 113 -20.58 21.23 -4.81
N LEU A 114 -20.46 22.13 -3.84
CA LEU A 114 -21.57 22.98 -3.38
C LEU A 114 -21.95 24.01 -4.46
N VAL A 115 -20.96 24.59 -5.13
CA VAL A 115 -21.19 25.47 -6.29
C VAL A 115 -21.89 24.70 -7.42
N GLY A 116 -21.44 23.48 -7.72
CA GLY A 116 -22.10 22.60 -8.68
C GLY A 116 -23.55 22.28 -8.29
N LEU A 117 -23.82 22.03 -7.00
CA LEU A 117 -25.15 21.78 -6.48
C LEU A 117 -26.08 23.00 -6.63
N LEU A 118 -25.55 24.20 -6.39
CA LEU A 118 -26.31 25.45 -6.43
C LEU A 118 -26.57 25.95 -7.86
N PHE A 119 -25.63 25.73 -8.79
CA PHE A 119 -25.66 26.35 -10.12
C PHE A 119 -25.69 25.35 -11.30
N GLY A 120 -25.61 24.04 -11.06
CA GLY A 120 -25.37 23.03 -12.10
C GLY A 120 -26.60 22.27 -12.62
N GLY A 121 -27.82 22.57 -12.16
CA GLY A 121 -29.03 21.86 -12.58
C GLY A 121 -28.96 20.34 -12.28
N TYR A 122 -29.44 19.49 -13.20
CA TYR A 122 -29.44 18.02 -13.01
C TYR A 122 -28.04 17.42 -12.85
N LEU A 123 -27.06 17.88 -13.64
CA LEU A 123 -25.66 17.45 -13.52
C LEU A 123 -25.00 17.98 -12.24
N GLY A 124 -25.52 19.10 -11.72
CA GLY A 124 -25.13 19.71 -10.45
C GLY A 124 -25.37 18.83 -9.22
N ILE A 125 -26.27 17.84 -9.30
CA ILE A 125 -26.55 16.91 -8.18
C ILE A 125 -25.75 15.61 -8.32
N ALA A 126 -25.65 15.07 -9.54
CA ALA A 126 -24.97 13.80 -9.78
C ALA A 126 -23.46 13.87 -9.50
N VAL A 127 -22.80 14.95 -9.94
CA VAL A 127 -21.34 15.11 -9.80
C VAL A 127 -20.90 15.18 -8.32
N PRO A 128 -21.53 15.99 -7.44
CA PRO A 128 -21.23 15.99 -6.01
C PRO A 128 -21.40 14.65 -5.31
N ILE A 129 -22.46 13.89 -5.63
CA ILE A 129 -22.75 12.62 -4.96
C ILE A 129 -21.67 11.57 -5.29
N VAL A 130 -21.34 11.42 -6.57
CA VAL A 130 -20.26 10.50 -7.01
C VAL A 130 -18.92 10.94 -6.40
N PHE A 131 -18.68 12.25 -6.32
CA PHE A 131 -17.45 12.79 -5.77
C PHE A 131 -17.32 12.56 -4.25
N VAL A 132 -18.36 12.87 -3.46
CA VAL A 132 -18.41 12.60 -2.02
C VAL A 132 -18.20 11.11 -1.74
N TYR A 133 -18.80 10.23 -2.55
CA TYR A 133 -18.59 8.79 -2.44
C TYR A 133 -17.11 8.40 -2.69
N LEU A 134 -16.48 8.95 -3.73
CA LEU A 134 -15.06 8.70 -4.03
C LEU A 134 -14.16 9.21 -2.90
N MET A 135 -14.42 10.41 -2.37
CA MET A 135 -13.67 11.02 -1.27
C MET A 135 -13.83 10.24 0.03
N TRP A 136 -15.04 9.82 0.37
CA TRP A 136 -15.31 8.97 1.52
C TRP A 136 -14.55 7.64 1.43
N LYS A 137 -14.54 7.03 0.24
CA LYS A 137 -13.79 5.80 -0.04
C LYS A 137 -12.27 5.98 0.10
N LEU A 138 -11.74 7.13 -0.34
CA LEU A 138 -10.32 7.49 -0.22
C LEU A 138 -9.90 7.84 1.22
N ILE A 139 -10.72 8.61 1.93
CA ILE A 139 -10.37 9.15 3.27
C ILE A 139 -10.70 8.15 4.39
N ILE A 140 -11.76 7.35 4.25
CA ILE A 140 -12.24 6.47 5.33
C ILE A 140 -12.03 5.00 4.99
N GLY A 141 -12.31 4.60 3.76
CA GLY A 141 -12.15 3.20 3.31
C GLY A 141 -10.70 2.76 3.27
N PHE A 142 -9.81 3.58 2.73
CA PHE A 142 -8.39 3.29 2.54
C PHE A 142 -7.58 3.18 3.85
N PRO A 143 -7.67 4.12 4.82
CA PRO A 143 -6.88 4.03 6.05
C PRO A 143 -7.40 2.99 7.06
N LYS A 144 -8.63 2.47 6.93
CA LYS A 144 -9.06 1.30 7.72
C LYS A 144 -8.23 0.05 7.38
N VAL A 145 -7.78 -0.07 6.14
CA VAL A 145 -6.97 -1.21 5.63
C VAL A 145 -5.50 -1.09 6.06
N LEU A 146 -5.08 0.12 6.42
CA LEU A 146 -3.69 0.50 6.71
C LEU A 146 -3.47 0.88 8.18
N LYS A 147 -4.41 0.59 9.09
CA LYS A 147 -4.18 0.85 10.52
C LYS A 147 -2.95 0.06 10.96
N ASP A 148 -1.92 0.77 11.43
CA ASP A 148 -0.69 0.19 11.98
C ASP A 148 -1.03 -0.92 12.99
N SER A 149 -2.02 -0.71 13.86
CA SER A 149 -2.48 -1.74 14.82
C SER A 149 -3.01 -3.03 14.17
N TYR A 150 -3.65 -2.97 13.00
CA TYR A 150 -4.15 -4.16 12.30
C TYR A 150 -2.99 -4.95 11.68
N LEU A 151 -2.01 -4.25 11.10
CA LEU A 151 -0.83 -4.89 10.49
C LEU A 151 0.10 -5.45 11.55
N ARG A 152 0.29 -4.74 12.66
CA ARG A 152 1.00 -5.25 13.83
C ARG A 152 0.30 -6.47 14.42
N ALA A 153 -1.03 -6.47 14.51
CA ALA A 153 -1.77 -7.65 14.97
C ALA A 153 -1.60 -8.85 14.04
N GLN A 154 -1.58 -8.64 12.71
CA GLN A 154 -1.27 -9.72 11.75
C GLN A 154 0.17 -10.19 11.86
N LEU A 155 1.14 -9.28 12.01
CA LEU A 155 2.55 -9.59 12.15
C LEU A 155 2.86 -10.34 13.46
N ALA A 156 2.20 -9.95 14.56
CA ALA A 156 2.26 -10.67 15.83
C ALA A 156 1.74 -12.11 15.66
N GLY A 157 0.68 -12.31 14.86
CA GLY A 157 0.20 -13.64 14.47
C GLY A 157 1.20 -14.47 13.64
N HIS A 158 2.15 -13.83 12.95
CA HIS A 158 3.23 -14.47 12.21
C HIS A 158 4.56 -14.53 12.99
N GLY A 159 4.53 -14.19 14.28
CA GLY A 159 5.64 -14.29 15.21
C GLY A 159 6.65 -13.13 15.12
N PHE A 160 6.33 -12.03 14.47
CA PHE A 160 7.15 -10.81 14.55
C PHE A 160 6.98 -10.18 15.95
N THR A 161 8.10 -9.76 16.55
CA THR A 161 8.09 -8.88 17.73
C THR A 161 7.90 -7.46 17.22
N VAL A 162 6.72 -6.87 17.44
CA VAL A 162 6.29 -5.56 16.89
C VAL A 162 5.89 -4.58 17.98
#